data_AF-A0A957W815-F1
#
_entry.id   AF-A0A957W815-F1
#
_cell.length_a   1.000
_cell.length_b   1.000
_cell.length_c   1.000
_cell.angle_alpha   90.00
_cell.angle_beta   90.00
_cell.angle_gamma   90.00
#
_symmetry.space_group_name_H-M   'P 1'
#
loop_
_entity.id
_entity.type
_entity.pdbx_description
1 polymer ?
#
loop_
_entity_poly.entity_id
_entity_poly.type
_entity_poly.pdbx_seq_one_letter_code
_entity_poly.pdbx_strand_id
1 'polypeptide(L)'
;MQTKLSLFCSKIIEAGWLAAIVTVPLFFNIYSARTFEPDKITLLRAIVSIMILAWLVLVVEQGFGAEEGESTTFSERFRAWLKRPLVLPTLLLVIVYMISTALSISPQVSLWGSYQRLQGSYSALSYIVVFALMAG
;
A
#
# COMPACT_ATOMS: atom_id res chain seq x y z
N MET A 1 -3.04 22.79 9.37
CA MET A 1 -1.99 22.87 10.41
C MET A 1 -1.39 21.49 10.63
N GLN A 2 -0.06 21.34 10.75
CA GLN A 2 0.57 20.03 11.03
C GLN A 2 0.39 19.70 12.52
N THR A 3 -0.36 18.64 12.82
CA THR A 3 -0.53 18.14 14.20
C THR A 3 0.65 17.24 14.57
N LYS A 4 0.92 17.07 15.87
CA LYS A 4 1.92 16.09 16.35
C LYS A 4 1.58 14.67 15.88
N LEU A 5 0.28 14.36 15.76
CA LEU A 5 -0.20 13.07 15.27
C LEU A 5 0.12 12.87 13.79
N SER A 6 -0.10 13.89 12.95
CA SER A 6 0.26 13.83 11.52
C SER A 6 1.76 13.58 11.31
N LEU A 7 2.62 14.25 12.08
CA LEU A 7 4.06 14.04 12.01
C LEU A 7 4.45 12.62 12.41
N PHE A 8 3.83 12.08 13.46
CA PHE A 8 4.04 10.72 13.89
C PHE A 8 3.60 9.69 12.84
N CYS A 9 2.42 9.87 12.23
CA CYS A 9 1.94 8.98 11.16
C CYS A 9 2.84 9.03 9.91
N SER A 10 3.34 10.20 9.52
CA SER A 10 4.33 10.31 8.44
C SER A 10 5.61 9.56 8.77
N LYS A 11 6.09 9.63 10.01
CA LYS A 11 7.26 8.87 10.47
C LYS A 11 7.02 7.36 10.52
N ILE A 12 5.81 6.91 10.84
CA ILE A 12 5.43 5.49 10.75
C ILE A 12 5.50 5.01 9.30
N ILE A 13 4.97 5.78 8.35
CA ILE A 13 5.02 5.41 6.93
C ILE A 13 6.48 5.34 6.46
N GLU A 14 7.31 6.32 6.85
CA GLU A 14 8.74 6.35 6.54
C GLU A 14 9.48 5.13 7.12
N ALA A 15 9.29 4.84 8.41
CA ALA A 15 9.86 3.68 9.06
C ALA A 15 9.36 2.37 8.45
N GLY A 16 8.09 2.32 8.02
CA GLY A 16 7.45 1.14 7.45
C GLY A 16 8.11 0.69 6.13
N TRP A 17 8.31 1.60 5.18
CA TRP A 17 8.94 1.22 3.90
C TRP A 17 10.43 0.88 4.08
N LEU A 18 11.14 1.57 4.98
CA LEU A 18 12.52 1.23 5.33
C LEU A 18 12.62 -0.15 5.98
N ALA A 19 11.72 -0.44 6.93
CA ALA A 19 11.64 -1.75 7.55
C ALA A 19 11.34 -2.83 6.51
N ALA A 20 10.45 -2.58 5.54
CA ALA A 20 10.15 -3.53 4.47
C ALA A 20 11.39 -3.84 3.61
N ILE A 21 12.17 -2.83 3.21
CA ILE A 21 13.38 -3.01 2.40
C ILE A 21 14.43 -3.85 3.13
N VAL A 22 14.57 -3.68 4.45
CA VAL A 22 15.56 -4.42 5.23
C VAL A 22 15.07 -5.81 5.61
N THR A 23 13.86 -5.90 6.18
CA THR A 23 13.38 -7.14 6.81
C THR A 23 12.91 -8.16 5.79
N VAL A 24 12.22 -7.77 4.70
CA VAL A 24 11.64 -8.71 3.73
C VAL A 24 12.71 -9.55 3.02
N PRO A 25 13.84 -8.99 2.55
CA PRO A 25 14.92 -9.79 1.96
C PRO A 25 15.61 -10.71 2.95
N LEU A 26 15.81 -10.24 4.19
CA LEU A 26 16.53 -10.96 5.24
C LEU A 26 15.69 -12.05 5.92
N PHE A 27 14.36 -11.97 5.82
CA PHE A 27 13.47 -12.89 6.50
C PHE A 27 13.50 -14.29 5.88
N PHE A 28 13.78 -15.29 6.70
CA PHE A 28 13.65 -16.70 6.35
C PHE A 28 13.21 -17.48 7.58
N ASN A 29 12.42 -18.53 7.37
CA ASN A 29 11.87 -19.34 8.47
C ASN A 29 12.15 -20.82 8.23
N ILE A 30 13.13 -21.36 8.95
CA ILE A 30 13.57 -22.77 8.81
C ILE A 30 12.44 -23.74 9.14
N TYR A 31 11.51 -23.35 10.02
CA TYR A 31 10.41 -24.19 10.47
C TYR A 31 9.22 -24.21 9.49
N SER A 32 9.25 -23.42 8.42
CA SER A 32 8.21 -23.37 7.40
C SER A 32 8.49 -24.32 6.24
N ALA A 33 7.45 -24.99 5.74
CA ALA A 33 7.53 -25.89 4.58
C ALA A 33 8.02 -25.17 3.31
N ARG A 34 7.89 -23.84 3.25
CA ARG A 34 8.53 -22.98 2.26
C ARG A 34 9.28 -21.86 2.97
N THR A 35 10.53 -22.15 3.28
CA THR A 35 11.44 -21.30 4.06
C THR A 35 11.55 -19.85 3.57
N PHE A 36 11.23 -19.58 2.29
CA PHE A 36 11.47 -18.27 1.65
C PHE A 36 10.26 -17.54 1.07
N GLU A 37 9.18 -18.22 0.68
CA GLU A 37 8.16 -17.60 -0.19
C GLU A 37 6.98 -16.98 0.61
N PRO A 38 6.11 -17.76 1.25
CA PRO A 38 4.87 -17.26 1.85
C PRO A 38 5.09 -16.35 3.06
N ASP A 39 6.13 -16.63 3.83
CA ASP A 39 6.41 -15.97 5.10
C ASP A 39 6.85 -14.51 4.83
N LYS A 40 7.64 -14.27 3.78
CA LYS A 40 8.05 -12.92 3.34
C LYS A 40 6.86 -12.06 2.91
N ILE A 41 5.94 -12.66 2.15
CA ILE A 41 4.73 -11.97 1.69
C ILE A 41 3.86 -11.57 2.88
N THR A 42 3.74 -12.45 3.87
CA THR A 42 2.95 -12.19 5.08
C THR A 42 3.55 -11.06 5.91
N LEU A 43 4.88 -11.04 6.07
CA LEU A 43 5.59 -9.95 6.74
C LEU A 43 5.35 -8.60 6.03
N LEU A 44 5.50 -8.56 4.71
CA LEU A 44 5.24 -7.34 3.95
C LEU A 44 3.79 -6.87 4.11
N ARG A 45 2.81 -7.78 3.96
CA ARG A 45 1.38 -7.46 4.13
C ARG A 45 1.10 -6.84 5.50
N ALA A 46 1.74 -7.35 6.56
CA ALA A 46 1.60 -6.81 7.91
C ALA A 46 2.14 -5.38 8.02
N ILE A 47 3.35 -5.13 7.51
CA ILE A 47 3.95 -3.79 7.48
C ILE A 47 3.06 -2.82 6.70
N VAL A 48 2.62 -3.22 5.50
CA VAL A 48 1.77 -2.39 4.64
C VAL A 48 0.42 -2.08 5.31
N SER A 49 -0.16 -3.03 6.03
CA SER A 49 -1.42 -2.79 6.76
C SER A 49 -1.27 -1.71 7.83
N ILE A 50 -0.13 -1.67 8.53
CA ILE A 50 0.20 -0.60 9.49
C ILE A 50 0.38 0.75 8.77
N MET A 51 1.08 0.75 7.63
CA MET A 51 1.26 1.97 6.82
C MET A 51 -0.06 2.52 6.29
N ILE A 52 -0.98 1.67 5.84
CA ILE A 52 -2.34 2.06 5.42
C ILE A 52 -3.08 2.71 6.58
N LEU A 53 -3.01 2.13 7.78
CA LEU A 53 -3.68 2.68 8.96
C LEU A 53 -3.14 4.07 9.30
N ALA A 54 -1.82 4.25 9.29
CA ALA A 54 -1.18 5.55 9.49
C ALA A 54 -1.59 6.56 8.38
N TRP A 55 -1.67 6.12 7.13
CA TRP A 55 -2.12 6.95 6.02
C TRP A 55 -3.58 7.37 6.14
N LEU A 56 -4.48 6.47 6.57
CA LEU A 56 -5.88 6.80 6.80
C LEU A 56 -6.03 7.89 7.88
N VAL A 57 -5.25 7.82 8.95
CA VAL A 57 -5.23 8.88 9.98
C VAL A 57 -4.81 10.22 9.37
N LEU A 58 -3.78 10.24 8.50
CA LEU A 58 -3.36 11.46 7.81
C LEU A 58 -4.45 12.05 6.91
N VAL A 59 -5.16 11.21 6.16
CA VAL A 59 -6.26 11.64 5.28
C VAL A 59 -7.40 12.23 6.09
N VAL A 60 -7.75 11.58 7.21
CA VAL A 60 -8.82 12.02 8.10
C VAL A 60 -8.46 13.37 8.74
N GLU A 61 -7.24 13.54 9.27
CA GLU A 61 -6.81 14.82 9.85
C GLU A 61 -6.77 15.95 8.81
N GLN A 62 -6.33 15.67 7.57
CA GLN A 62 -6.32 16.66 6.50
C GLN A 62 -7.74 17.06 6.06
N GLY A 63 -8.69 16.11 6.08
CA GLY A 63 -10.10 16.38 5.78
C GLY A 63 -10.80 17.23 6.84
N PHE A 64 -10.42 17.08 8.11
CA PHE A 64 -10.96 17.88 9.22
C PHE A 64 -10.28 19.25 9.41
N GLY A 65 -9.01 19.40 8.98
CA GLY A 65 -8.25 20.65 9.11
C GLY A 65 -8.35 21.62 7.93
N ALA A 66 -9.21 21.33 6.95
CA ALA A 66 -9.42 22.16 5.77
C ALA A 66 -10.45 23.29 6.03
N GLU A 67 -10.06 24.28 6.83
CA GLU A 67 -10.81 25.55 6.94
C GLU A 67 -10.15 26.66 6.10
N GLU A 68 -10.93 27.16 5.13
CA GLU A 68 -11.04 28.50 4.51
C GLU A 68 -9.85 29.28 3.90
N GLY A 69 -8.59 28.85 3.99
CA GLY A 69 -7.48 29.77 3.63
C GLY A 69 -6.71 29.56 2.33
N GLU A 70 -6.51 28.31 1.88
CA GLU A 70 -5.43 28.01 0.91
C GLU A 70 -5.87 26.95 -0.10
N SER A 71 -6.69 27.39 -1.07
CA SER A 71 -7.32 26.52 -2.06
C SER A 71 -6.37 26.16 -3.21
N THR A 72 -5.35 25.33 -2.95
CA THR A 72 -4.99 24.35 -3.98
C THR A 72 -6.11 23.33 -3.99
N THR A 73 -7.01 23.43 -4.96
CA THR A 73 -8.21 22.58 -5.02
C THR A 73 -7.76 21.11 -4.99
N PHE A 74 -8.44 20.24 -4.24
CA PHE A 74 -8.13 18.79 -4.18
C PHE A 74 -7.92 18.19 -5.59
N SER A 75 -8.67 18.68 -6.57
CA SER A 75 -8.54 18.35 -7.99
C SER A 75 -7.16 18.67 -8.58
N GLU A 76 -6.50 19.76 -8.18
CA GLU A 76 -5.16 20.14 -8.65
C GLU A 76 -4.07 19.25 -8.06
N ARG A 77 -4.13 18.95 -6.76
CA ARG A 77 -3.22 17.98 -6.12
C ARG A 77 -3.37 16.60 -6.75
N PHE A 78 -4.60 16.15 -6.97
CA PHE A 78 -4.88 14.87 -7.63
C PHE A 78 -4.38 14.86 -9.07
N ARG A 79 -4.61 15.94 -9.84
CA ARG A 79 -4.12 16.07 -11.22
C ARG A 79 -2.60 16.11 -11.29
N ALA A 80 -1.93 16.77 -10.35
CA ALA A 80 -0.47 16.79 -10.25
C ALA A 80 0.09 15.40 -9.92
N TRP A 81 -0.57 14.66 -9.04
CA TRP A 81 -0.21 13.27 -8.74
C TRP A 81 -0.39 12.35 -9.95
N LEU A 82 -1.52 12.46 -10.66
CA LEU A 82 -1.81 11.68 -11.86
C LEU A 82 -0.85 11.98 -13.03
N LYS A 83 -0.26 13.18 -13.07
CA LYS A 83 0.76 13.57 -14.06
C LYS A 83 2.12 12.90 -13.83
N ARG A 84 2.37 12.26 -12.67
CA ARG A 84 3.62 11.51 -12.45
C ARG A 84 3.65 10.30 -13.38
N PRO A 85 4.76 10.05 -14.12
CA PRO A 85 4.77 9.14 -15.28
C PRO A 85 4.41 7.69 -14.94
N LEU A 86 4.70 7.23 -13.73
CA LEU A 86 4.41 5.86 -13.30
C LEU A 86 3.03 5.69 -12.65
N VAL A 87 2.37 6.77 -12.21
CA VAL A 87 1.10 6.67 -11.50
C VAL A 87 -0.01 6.14 -12.39
N LEU A 88 -0.12 6.66 -13.62
CA LEU A 88 -1.17 6.26 -14.56
C LEU A 88 -1.03 4.77 -14.99
N PRO A 89 0.16 4.27 -15.39
CA PRO A 89 0.35 2.84 -15.62
C PRO A 89 0.02 1.97 -14.40
N THR A 90 0.42 2.38 -13.19
CA THR A 90 0.12 1.62 -11.97
C THR A 90 -1.37 1.58 -11.69
N LEU A 91 -2.10 2.68 -11.89
CA LEU A 91 -3.55 2.74 -11.69
C LEU A 91 -4.29 1.86 -12.69
N LEU A 92 -3.87 1.85 -13.97
CA LEU A 92 -4.39 0.91 -14.97
C LEU A 92 -4.15 -0.54 -14.55
N LEU A 93 -2.97 -0.86 -14.02
CA LEU A 93 -2.67 -2.20 -13.51
C LEU A 93 -3.59 -2.57 -12.35
N VAL A 94 -3.86 -1.67 -11.40
CA VAL A 94 -4.84 -1.91 -10.31
C VAL A 94 -6.21 -2.25 -10.89
N ILE A 95 -6.70 -1.47 -11.85
CA ILE A 95 -8.02 -1.71 -12.47
C ILE A 95 -8.05 -3.09 -13.13
N VAL A 96 -7.02 -3.43 -13.91
CA VAL A 96 -6.92 -4.74 -14.58
C VAL A 96 -6.92 -5.88 -13.56
N TYR A 97 -6.16 -5.76 -12.47
CA TYR A 97 -6.16 -6.77 -11.40
C TYR A 97 -7.52 -6.90 -10.73
N MET A 98 -8.21 -5.79 -10.45
CA MET A 98 -9.54 -5.82 -9.83
C MET A 98 -10.58 -6.47 -10.75
N ILE A 99 -10.60 -6.11 -12.03
CA ILE A 99 -11.50 -6.72 -13.03
C ILE A 99 -11.19 -8.21 -13.18
N SER A 100 -9.91 -8.56 -13.33
CA SER A 100 -9.49 -9.96 -13.46
C SER A 100 -9.85 -10.79 -12.22
N THR A 101 -9.76 -10.22 -11.02
CA THR A 101 -10.16 -10.89 -9.77
C THR A 101 -11.67 -11.08 -9.70
N ALA A 102 -12.45 -10.06 -10.06
CA ALA A 102 -13.91 -10.10 -10.02
C ALA A 102 -14.50 -11.07 -11.04
N LEU A 103 -13.92 -11.13 -12.24
CA LEU A 103 -14.33 -12.04 -13.32
C LEU A 103 -13.65 -13.41 -13.26
N SER A 104 -12.86 -13.67 -12.21
CA SER A 104 -12.13 -14.93 -12.06
C SER A 104 -13.08 -16.11 -11.84
N ILE A 105 -12.72 -17.28 -12.38
CA ILE A 105 -13.41 -18.55 -12.13
C ILE A 105 -13.33 -18.91 -10.63
N SER A 106 -12.24 -18.53 -9.96
CA SER A 106 -12.06 -18.70 -8.52
C SER A 106 -11.65 -17.37 -7.87
N PRO A 107 -12.61 -16.48 -7.57
CA PRO A 107 -12.33 -15.15 -7.03
C PRO A 107 -11.58 -15.20 -5.70
N GLN A 108 -11.86 -16.20 -4.86
CA GLN A 108 -11.18 -16.37 -3.57
C GLN A 108 -9.68 -16.66 -3.73
N VAL A 109 -9.33 -17.60 -4.63
CA VAL A 109 -7.93 -17.92 -4.91
C VAL A 109 -7.24 -16.76 -5.62
N SER A 110 -7.96 -16.05 -6.50
CA SER A 110 -7.43 -14.86 -7.17
C SER A 110 -7.16 -13.71 -6.20
N LEU A 111 -8.02 -13.50 -5.20
CA LEU A 111 -7.86 -12.43 -4.20
C LEU A 111 -6.74 -12.75 -3.20
N TRP A 112 -6.81 -13.90 -2.54
CA TRP A 112 -5.93 -14.27 -1.42
C TRP A 112 -4.61 -14.90 -1.88
N GLY A 113 -4.63 -15.56 -3.03
CA GLY A 113 -3.58 -16.42 -3.53
C GLY A 113 -3.81 -17.88 -3.16
N SER A 114 -3.06 -18.78 -3.79
CA SER A 114 -3.09 -20.20 -3.45
C SER A 114 -2.49 -20.44 -2.07
N TYR A 115 -2.95 -21.49 -1.38
CA TYR A 115 -2.39 -21.92 -0.09
C TYR A 115 -0.86 -22.09 -0.13
N GLN A 116 -0.37 -22.51 -1.29
CA GLN A 116 1.03 -22.79 -1.55
C GLN A 116 1.90 -21.54 -1.70
N ARG A 117 1.41 -20.51 -2.40
CA ARG A 117 2.24 -19.34 -2.76
C ARG A 117 1.82 -18.05 -2.06
N LEU A 118 0.58 -17.97 -1.54
CA LEU A 118 0.00 -16.75 -0.99
C LEU A 118 0.12 -15.55 -1.95
N GLN A 119 0.17 -15.82 -3.27
CA GLN A 119 0.25 -14.79 -4.30
C GLN A 119 -1.12 -14.61 -4.95
N GLY A 120 -1.78 -13.53 -4.57
CA GLY A 120 -3.05 -13.08 -5.14
C GLY A 120 -3.09 -11.56 -5.22
N SER A 121 -4.23 -11.03 -5.64
CA SER A 121 -4.44 -9.59 -5.82
C SER A 121 -4.15 -8.79 -4.55
N TYR A 122 -4.41 -9.34 -3.37
CA TYR A 122 -4.03 -8.69 -2.10
C TYR A 122 -2.51 -8.42 -2.00
N SER A 123 -1.67 -9.33 -2.48
CA SER A 123 -0.20 -9.12 -2.48
C SER A 123 0.21 -8.10 -3.52
N ALA A 124 -0.36 -8.18 -4.73
CA ALA A 124 -0.11 -7.22 -5.78
C ALA A 124 -0.47 -5.79 -5.34
N LEU A 125 -1.65 -5.63 -4.72
CA LEU A 125 -2.09 -4.36 -4.15
C LEU A 125 -1.19 -3.89 -3.01
N SER A 126 -0.66 -4.81 -2.18
CA SER A 126 0.28 -4.43 -1.12
C SER A 126 1.56 -3.77 -1.68
N TYR A 127 2.12 -4.30 -2.76
CA TYR A 127 3.27 -3.66 -3.44
C TYR A 127 2.91 -2.28 -4.00
N ILE A 128 1.72 -2.16 -4.59
CA ILE A 128 1.23 -0.91 -5.18
C ILE A 128 0.99 0.15 -4.11
N VAL A 129 0.50 -0.24 -2.92
CA VAL A 129 0.33 0.68 -1.80
C VAL A 129 1.68 1.23 -1.34
N VAL A 130 2.71 0.40 -1.23
CA VAL A 130 4.08 0.88 -0.91
C VAL A 130 4.52 1.91 -1.94
N PHE A 131 4.36 1.61 -3.23
CA PHE A 131 4.64 2.57 -4.30
C PHE A 131 3.84 3.86 -4.15
N ALA A 132 2.52 3.78 -3.94
CA ALA A 132 1.63 4.93 -3.86
C ALA A 132 1.96 5.82 -2.64
N LEU A 133 2.32 5.23 -1.51
CA LEU A 133 2.72 5.95 -0.30
C LEU A 133 4.09 6.62 -0.44
N MET A 134 5.01 6.05 -1.22
CA MET A 134 6.29 6.71 -1.55
C MET A 134 6.14 7.76 -2.66
N ALA A 135 5.20 7.56 -3.58
CA ALA A 135 4.90 8.48 -4.67
C ALA A 135 3.87 9.55 -4.29
N GLY A 136 3.46 9.66 -3.04
CA GLY A 136 2.65 10.77 -2.51
C GLY A 136 3.57 11.88 -2.06
#